data_AF-A0A4R1HKZ9-F1
#
_entry.id   AF-A0A4R1HKZ9-F1
#
_cell.length_a   1.000
_cell.length_b   1.000
_cell.length_c   1.000
_cell.angle_alpha   90.00
_cell.angle_beta   90.00
_cell.angle_gamma   90.00
#
_symmetry.space_group_name_H-M   'P 1'
#
loop_
_entity.id
_entity.type
_entity.pdbx_description
1 polymer ?
#
loop_
_entity_poly.entity_id
_entity_poly.type
_entity_poly.pdbx_seq_one_letter_code
_entity_poly.pdbx_strand_id
1 'polypeptide(L)'
;MNSDDVGQHHPAPRSGITPAVAVLLWVFPGWPISWVLLAAAGVPVGILFGIGITIAMIVYVSRAGSAPRPVAYVPPQALPRHLTVRREVESLAVVDAAGGCGWCGSRIAHVNDDGHLIPPRYWHTVEIEERIRTKLQG
;
A
#
# COMPACT_ATOMS: atom_id res chain seq x y z
N MET A 1 16.18 -48.61 -83.09
CA MET A 1 15.28 -47.46 -82.91
C MET A 1 13.95 -47.99 -82.39
N ASN A 2 13.33 -47.45 -81.36
CA ASN A 2 13.80 -47.11 -80.02
C ASN A 2 12.63 -47.50 -79.11
N SER A 3 12.91 -48.22 -78.03
CA SER A 3 11.90 -48.72 -77.11
C SER A 3 11.50 -47.62 -76.13
N ASP A 4 10.31 -47.04 -76.32
CA ASP A 4 9.73 -46.08 -75.37
C ASP A 4 9.04 -46.83 -74.22
N ASP A 5 9.85 -47.42 -73.35
CA ASP A 5 9.40 -48.00 -72.08
C ASP A 5 9.44 -46.88 -71.02
N VAL A 6 8.49 -45.94 -71.11
CA VAL A 6 8.32 -44.88 -70.12
C VAL A 6 7.56 -45.48 -68.93
N GLY A 7 8.31 -46.11 -68.03
CA GLY A 7 7.82 -46.58 -66.75
C GLY A 7 7.10 -45.46 -65.99
N GLN A 8 5.79 -45.58 -65.85
CA GLN A 8 4.99 -44.71 -65.00
C GLN A 8 5.35 -44.97 -63.53
N HIS A 9 6.36 -44.25 -63.02
CA HIS A 9 6.59 -44.15 -61.59
C HIS A 9 5.48 -43.29 -60.98
N HIS A 10 4.43 -43.94 -60.49
CA HIS A 10 3.48 -43.28 -59.59
C HIS A 10 4.23 -42.83 -58.34
N PRO A 11 4.33 -41.53 -58.04
CA PRO A 11 4.95 -41.07 -56.82
C PRO A 11 4.13 -41.62 -55.63
N ALA A 12 4.81 -42.29 -54.70
CA ALA A 12 4.19 -42.76 -53.47
C ALA A 12 3.45 -41.59 -52.78
N PRO A 13 2.27 -41.83 -52.19
CA PRO A 13 1.53 -40.78 -51.50
C PRO A 13 2.42 -40.20 -50.40
N ARG A 14 2.85 -38.95 -50.58
CA ARG A 14 3.54 -38.21 -49.53
C ARG A 14 2.60 -38.21 -48.33
N SER A 15 3.08 -38.66 -47.18
CA SER A 15 2.40 -38.57 -45.89
C SER A 15 2.30 -37.09 -45.47
N GLY A 16 1.51 -36.33 -46.20
CA GLY A 16 1.14 -34.96 -45.87
C GLY A 16 0.13 -35.02 -44.73
N ILE A 17 0.29 -34.09 -43.79
CA ILE A 17 -0.71 -33.82 -42.76
C ILE A 17 -2.06 -33.65 -43.48
N THR A 18 -2.98 -34.57 -43.26
CA THR A 18 -4.31 -34.47 -43.87
C THR A 18 -5.01 -33.23 -43.32
N PRO A 19 -5.93 -32.61 -44.09
CA PRO A 19 -6.66 -31.44 -43.60
C PRO A 19 -7.36 -31.71 -42.27
N ALA A 20 -7.81 -32.95 -42.02
CA ALA A 20 -8.37 -33.37 -40.74
C ALA A 20 -7.36 -33.31 -39.59
N VAL A 21 -6.11 -33.75 -39.81
CA VAL A 21 -5.03 -33.66 -38.82
C VAL A 21 -4.62 -32.22 -38.58
N ALA A 22 -4.59 -31.36 -39.63
CA ALA A 22 -4.32 -29.93 -39.48
C ALA A 22 -5.39 -29.23 -38.62
N VAL A 23 -6.67 -29.56 -38.83
CA VAL A 23 -7.78 -29.02 -38.02
C VAL A 23 -7.68 -29.49 -36.57
N LEU A 24 -7.40 -30.78 -36.33
CA LEU A 24 -7.20 -31.32 -34.98
C LEU A 24 -6.04 -30.64 -34.25
N LEU A 25 -4.91 -30.40 -34.94
CA LEU A 25 -3.76 -29.67 -34.38
C LEU A 25 -4.05 -28.19 -34.16
N TRP A 26 -4.97 -27.58 -34.90
CA TRP A 26 -5.35 -26.20 -34.66
C TRP A 26 -6.32 -26.07 -33.47
N VAL A 27 -7.30 -26.96 -33.38
CA VAL A 27 -8.35 -26.90 -32.35
C VAL A 27 -7.82 -27.34 -30.97
N PHE A 28 -7.00 -28.39 -30.89
CA PHE A 28 -6.60 -28.94 -29.59
C PHE A 28 -5.43 -28.19 -28.93
N PRO A 29 -4.25 -28.07 -29.55
CA PRO A 29 -3.16 -27.27 -28.98
C PRO A 29 -3.18 -25.80 -29.45
N GLY A 30 -3.54 -25.51 -30.71
CA GLY A 30 -3.48 -24.14 -31.24
C GLY A 30 -4.42 -23.15 -30.52
N TRP A 31 -5.65 -23.58 -30.23
CA TRP A 31 -6.64 -22.76 -29.52
C TRP A 31 -6.17 -22.34 -28.12
N PRO A 32 -5.83 -23.25 -27.17
CA PRO A 32 -5.40 -22.85 -25.84
C PRO A 32 -4.07 -22.07 -25.84
N ILE A 33 -3.14 -22.38 -26.75
CA ILE A 33 -1.88 -21.62 -26.87
C ILE A 33 -2.17 -20.17 -27.26
N SER A 34 -3.11 -19.92 -28.17
CA SER A 34 -3.48 -18.54 -28.55
C SER A 34 -4.05 -17.74 -27.37
N TRP A 35 -4.87 -18.37 -26.52
CA TRP A 35 -5.37 -17.74 -25.29
C TRP A 35 -4.28 -17.46 -24.27
N VAL A 36 -3.33 -18.38 -24.09
CA VAL A 36 -2.19 -18.18 -23.19
C VAL A 36 -1.32 -17.03 -23.67
N LEU A 37 -1.07 -16.91 -24.98
CA LEU A 37 -0.29 -15.80 -25.55
C LEU A 37 -1.02 -14.45 -25.42
N LEU A 38 -2.34 -14.43 -25.66
CA LEU A 38 -3.18 -13.26 -25.44
C LEU A 38 -3.17 -12.81 -23.98
N ALA A 39 -3.30 -13.74 -23.04
CA ALA A 39 -3.21 -13.45 -21.61
C ALA A 39 -1.80 -12.98 -21.21
N ALA A 40 -0.75 -13.64 -21.70
CA ALA A 40 0.63 -13.28 -21.42
C ALA A 40 1.00 -11.87 -21.90
N ALA A 41 0.42 -11.39 -22.99
CA ALA A 41 0.60 -10.02 -23.46
C ALA A 41 -0.38 -9.03 -22.79
N GLY A 42 -1.65 -9.40 -22.63
CA GLY A 42 -2.70 -8.53 -22.11
C GLY A 42 -2.60 -8.27 -20.60
N VAL A 43 -2.23 -9.29 -19.81
CA VAL A 43 -2.13 -9.18 -18.35
C VAL A 43 -1.06 -8.18 -17.92
N PRO A 44 0.19 -8.20 -18.42
CA PRO A 44 1.19 -7.19 -18.06
C PRO A 44 0.76 -5.77 -18.44
N VAL A 45 0.13 -5.59 -19.61
CA VAL A 45 -0.37 -4.28 -20.05
C VAL A 45 -1.47 -3.77 -19.11
N GLY A 46 -2.42 -4.63 -18.74
CA GLY A 46 -3.47 -4.29 -17.78
C GLY A 46 -2.92 -3.94 -16.40
N ILE A 47 -1.93 -4.68 -15.91
CA ILE A 47 -1.26 -4.43 -14.63
C ILE A 47 -0.55 -3.06 -14.66
N LEU A 48 0.25 -2.78 -15.68
CA LEU A 48 0.97 -1.51 -15.80
C LEU A 48 0.00 -0.31 -15.90
N PHE A 49 -1.08 -0.48 -16.65
CA PHE A 49 -2.13 0.53 -16.76
C PHE A 49 -2.83 0.79 -15.42
N GLY A 50 -3.19 -0.28 -14.67
CA GLY A 50 -3.79 -0.17 -13.35
C GLY A 50 -2.87 0.49 -12.32
N ILE A 51 -1.58 0.14 -12.33
CA ILE A 51 -0.55 0.80 -11.50
C ILE A 51 -0.47 2.29 -11.84
N GLY A 52 -0.43 2.64 -13.13
CA GLY A 52 -0.39 4.02 -13.59
C GLY A 52 -1.58 4.84 -13.12
N ILE A 53 -2.81 4.31 -13.24
CA ILE A 53 -4.03 4.96 -12.73
C ILE A 53 -3.96 5.17 -11.23
N THR A 54 -3.52 4.15 -10.49
CA THR A 54 -3.43 4.22 -9.02
C THR A 54 -2.46 5.32 -8.58
N ILE A 55 -1.26 5.37 -9.18
CA ILE A 55 -0.27 6.41 -8.91
C ILE A 55 -0.84 7.80 -9.27
N ALA A 56 -1.49 7.93 -10.43
CA ALA A 56 -2.08 9.19 -10.87
C ALA A 56 -3.17 9.69 -9.89
N MET A 57 -4.05 8.79 -9.39
CA MET A 57 -5.05 9.14 -8.39
C MET A 57 -4.42 9.60 -7.07
N ILE A 58 -3.41 8.88 -6.56
CA ILE A 58 -2.72 9.25 -5.32
C ILE A 58 -2.13 10.66 -5.45
N VAL A 59 -1.46 10.95 -6.56
CA VAL A 59 -0.86 12.28 -6.81
C VAL A 59 -1.94 13.35 -6.93
N TYR A 60 -3.03 13.07 -7.65
CA TYR A 60 -4.14 14.00 -7.84
C TYR A 60 -4.80 14.39 -6.51
N VAL A 61 -5.15 13.39 -5.68
CA VAL A 61 -5.76 13.61 -4.35
C VAL A 61 -4.81 14.34 -3.42
N SER A 62 -3.52 13.96 -3.42
CA SER A 62 -2.50 14.63 -2.61
C SER A 62 -2.34 16.10 -2.97
N ARG A 63 -2.43 16.45 -4.27
CA ARG A 63 -2.38 17.83 -4.76
C ARG A 63 -3.65 18.62 -4.44
N ALA A 64 -4.82 18.00 -4.55
CA ALA A 64 -6.10 18.64 -4.23
C ALA A 64 -6.19 19.06 -2.76
N GLY A 65 -5.60 18.28 -1.84
CA GLY A 65 -5.50 18.64 -0.42
C GLY A 65 -4.41 19.65 -0.06
N SER A 66 -3.51 19.97 -0.99
CA SER A 66 -2.33 20.82 -0.73
C SER A 66 -2.51 22.28 -1.15
N ALA A 67 -3.71 22.69 -1.56
CA ALA A 67 -3.99 24.12 -1.79
C ALA A 67 -3.66 24.88 -0.50
N PRO A 68 -2.70 25.83 -0.51
CA PRO A 68 -2.36 26.60 0.68
C PRO A 68 -3.63 27.30 1.14
N ARG A 69 -4.19 26.87 2.26
CA ARG A 69 -5.19 27.69 2.94
C ARG A 69 -4.46 29.00 3.28
N PRO A 70 -4.99 30.17 2.89
CA PRO A 70 -4.45 31.43 3.37
C PRO A 70 -4.59 31.41 4.89
N VAL A 71 -3.53 31.03 5.58
CA VAL A 71 -3.45 31.14 7.02
C VAL A 71 -3.32 32.63 7.25
N ALA A 72 -4.44 33.28 7.61
CA ALA A 72 -4.39 34.63 8.12
C ALA A 72 -3.31 34.63 9.22
N TYR A 73 -2.30 35.48 9.06
CA TYR A 73 -1.28 35.65 10.08
C TYR A 73 -1.98 36.12 11.36
N VAL A 74 -2.20 35.18 12.28
CA VAL A 74 -2.61 35.50 13.64
C VAL A 74 -1.29 35.78 14.35
N PRO A 75 -1.04 37.03 14.79
CA PRO A 75 0.15 37.31 15.59
C PRO A 75 0.14 36.35 16.80
N PRO A 76 1.28 35.77 17.18
CA PRO A 76 1.33 34.86 18.32
C PRO A 76 0.85 35.62 19.55
N GLN A 77 -0.39 35.41 19.94
CA GLN A 77 -0.85 35.84 21.25
C GLN A 77 -0.04 35.03 22.26
N ALA A 78 0.63 35.72 23.18
CA ALA A 78 1.32 35.05 24.27
C ALA A 78 0.30 34.14 24.96
N LEU A 79 0.53 32.82 24.89
CA LEU A 79 -0.31 31.85 25.57
C LEU A 79 -0.37 32.25 27.06
N PRO A 80 -1.58 32.34 27.65
CA PRO A 80 -1.73 32.54 29.08
C PRO A 80 -0.79 31.61 29.86
N ARG A 81 -0.12 32.12 30.90
CA ARG A 81 0.89 31.37 31.69
C ARG A 81 0.41 29.96 32.07
N HIS A 82 -0.87 29.81 32.44
CA HIS A 82 -1.45 28.52 32.81
C HIS A 82 -1.46 27.49 31.66
N LEU A 83 -1.68 27.91 30.42
CA LEU A 83 -1.65 27.01 29.25
C LEU A 83 -0.22 26.61 28.90
N THR A 84 0.74 27.53 29.04
CA THR A 84 2.16 27.25 28.82
C THR A 84 2.68 26.23 29.83
N VAL A 85 2.41 26.46 31.12
CA VAL A 85 2.79 25.54 32.19
C VAL A 85 2.11 24.18 32.02
N ARG A 86 0.81 24.16 31.69
CA ARG A 86 0.08 22.91 31.43
C ARG A 86 0.72 22.12 30.30
N ARG A 87 0.99 22.75 29.14
CA ARG A 87 1.65 22.08 28.01
C ARG A 87 3.02 21.53 28.39
N GLU A 88 3.80 22.29 29.14
CA GLU A 88 5.12 21.86 29.59
C GLU A 88 5.03 20.62 30.48
N VAL A 89 4.12 20.59 31.46
CA VAL A 89 3.95 19.43 32.36
C VAL A 89 3.38 18.24 31.60
N GLU A 90 2.32 18.42 30.81
CA GLU A 90 1.70 17.35 30.05
C GLU A 90 2.65 16.75 28.99
N SER A 91 3.62 17.53 28.48
CA SER A 91 4.63 17.02 27.53
C SER A 91 5.57 15.98 28.14
N LEU A 92 5.68 15.92 29.47
CA LEU A 92 6.45 14.88 30.17
C LEU A 92 5.64 13.59 30.32
N ALA A 93 4.30 13.68 30.32
CA ALA A 93 3.40 12.55 30.47
C ALA A 93 3.07 11.88 29.12
N VAL A 94 4.11 11.52 28.37
CA VAL A 94 4.02 10.83 27.07
C VAL A 94 4.59 9.42 27.16
N VAL A 95 4.26 8.57 26.19
CA VAL A 95 4.90 7.25 26.06
C VAL A 95 6.32 7.45 25.54
N ASP A 96 7.31 6.82 26.19
CA ASP A 96 8.71 6.93 25.78
C ASP A 96 9.03 6.09 24.52
N ALA A 97 10.25 6.22 24.00
CA ALA A 97 10.67 5.50 22.79
C ALA A 97 10.71 3.97 22.95
N ALA A 98 10.79 3.47 24.18
CA ALA A 98 10.76 2.04 24.51
C ALA A 98 9.33 1.52 24.78
N GLY A 99 8.30 2.37 24.65
CA GLY A 99 6.91 2.03 24.93
C GLY A 99 6.53 2.11 26.40
N GLY A 100 7.40 2.66 27.25
CA GLY A 100 7.19 2.90 28.68
C GLY A 100 6.47 4.22 28.97
N CYS A 101 6.23 4.47 30.26
CA CYS A 101 5.64 5.70 30.74
C CYS A 101 6.73 6.76 30.97
N GLY A 102 6.73 7.83 30.18
CA GLY A 102 7.67 8.94 30.31
C GLY A 102 7.50 9.76 31.60
N TRP A 103 6.38 9.62 32.31
CA TRP A 103 6.13 10.30 33.58
C TRP A 103 6.80 9.61 34.77
N CYS A 104 6.48 8.33 35.00
CA CYS A 104 7.00 7.57 36.15
C CYS A 104 8.18 6.65 35.82
N GLY A 105 8.57 6.54 34.54
CA GLY A 105 9.66 5.67 34.07
C GLY A 105 9.34 4.18 34.04
N SER A 106 8.08 3.78 34.23
CA SER A 106 7.66 2.38 34.12
C SER A 106 7.90 1.83 32.72
N ARG A 107 8.52 0.66 32.60
CA ARG A 107 8.62 -0.07 31.31
C ARG A 107 7.35 -0.82 30.93
N ILE A 108 6.38 -0.88 31.85
CA ILE A 108 5.08 -1.53 31.64
C ILE A 108 4.06 -0.44 31.36
N ALA A 109 3.28 -0.62 30.29
CA ALA A 109 2.20 0.28 29.94
C ALA A 109 1.10 0.27 31.00
N HIS A 110 0.54 1.44 31.30
CA HIS A 110 -0.57 1.56 32.23
C HIS A 110 -1.84 0.98 31.61
N VAL A 111 -2.61 0.24 32.40
CA VAL A 111 -3.87 -0.38 32.00
C VAL A 111 -4.95 -0.07 33.02
N ASN A 112 -6.19 0.15 32.58
CA ASN A 112 -7.32 0.27 33.50
C ASN A 112 -7.76 -1.09 34.06
N ASP A 113 -8.81 -1.06 34.88
CA ASP A 113 -9.43 -2.24 35.48
C ASP A 113 -9.98 -3.22 34.43
N ASP A 114 -10.35 -2.74 33.24
CA ASP A 114 -10.78 -3.56 32.09
C ASP A 114 -9.61 -4.14 31.27
N GLY A 115 -8.36 -3.80 31.62
CA GLY A 115 -7.17 -4.21 30.88
C GLY A 115 -6.86 -3.40 29.62
N HIS A 116 -7.54 -2.28 29.39
CA HIS A 116 -7.28 -1.36 28.28
C HIS A 116 -6.10 -0.44 28.57
N LEU A 117 -5.24 -0.25 27.57
CA LEU A 117 -4.11 0.67 27.63
C LEU A 117 -4.57 2.10 27.88
N ILE A 118 -4.02 2.72 28.92
CA ILE A 118 -4.26 4.11 29.29
C ILE A 118 -2.99 4.94 29.04
N PRO A 119 -3.09 6.05 28.30
CA PRO A 119 -1.98 6.99 28.15
C PRO A 119 -1.52 7.57 29.49
N PRO A 120 -0.20 7.82 29.70
CA PRO A 120 0.34 8.34 30.95
C PRO A 120 -0.38 9.58 31.51
N ARG A 121 -0.82 10.50 30.65
CA ARG A 121 -1.58 11.70 31.04
C ARG A 121 -2.85 11.43 31.84
N TYR A 122 -3.53 10.32 31.56
CA TYR A 122 -4.77 9.93 32.22
C TYR A 122 -4.50 9.13 33.48
N TRP A 123 -3.49 8.25 33.44
CA TRP A 123 -3.09 7.49 34.62
C TRP A 123 -2.59 8.40 35.75
N HIS A 124 -1.80 9.42 35.39
CA HIS A 124 -1.15 10.34 36.33
C HIS A 124 -1.87 11.69 36.45
N THR A 125 -3.17 11.77 36.16
CA THR A 125 -3.90 13.06 36.13
C THR A 125 -3.78 13.83 37.44
N VAL A 126 -3.87 13.15 38.60
CA VAL A 126 -3.76 13.80 39.91
C VAL A 126 -2.36 14.41 40.11
N GLU A 127 -1.31 13.65 39.78
CA GLU A 127 0.08 14.10 39.92
C GLU A 127 0.41 15.24 38.96
N ILE A 128 -0.12 15.18 37.73
CA ILE A 128 0.04 16.21 36.69
C ILE A 128 -0.61 17.52 37.15
N GLU A 129 -1.84 17.47 37.64
CA GLU A 129 -2.54 18.69 38.12
C GLU A 129 -1.85 19.30 39.35
N GLU A 130 -1.30 18.48 40.25
CA GLU A 130 -0.48 18.96 41.37
C GLU A 130 0.79 19.66 40.89
N ARG A 131 1.47 19.08 39.90
CA ARG A 131 2.68 19.66 39.30
C ARG A 131 2.38 20.97 38.59
N ILE A 132 1.25 21.07 37.89
CA ILE A 132 0.76 22.31 37.28
C ILE A 132 0.51 23.37 38.36
N ARG A 133 -0.21 23.02 39.43
CA ARG A 133 -0.51 23.93 40.54
C ARG A 133 0.77 24.49 41.17
N THR A 134 1.71 23.61 41.47
CA THR A 134 3.02 23.96 42.06
C THR A 134 3.78 24.95 41.18
N LYS A 135 3.84 24.70 39.86
CA LYS A 135 4.53 25.59 38.90
C LYS A 135 3.85 26.95 38.68
N LEU A 136 2.56 27.06 38.98
CA LEU A 136 1.84 28.33 38.89
C LEU A 136 1.99 29.18 40.15
N GLN A 137 2.27 28.55 41.30
CA GLN A 137 2.47 29.22 42.58
C GLN A 137 3.92 29.67 42.83
N GLY A 138 4.91 28.99 42.22
CA GLY A 138 6.31 29.42 42.20
C GLY A 138 6.57 30.56 41.23
#